data_AF-F0Q656-F1
#
_entry.id   AF-F0Q656-F1
#
_cell.length_a   1.000
_cell.length_b   1.000
_cell.length_c   1.000
_cell.angle_alpha   90.00
_cell.angle_beta   90.00
_cell.angle_gamma   90.00
#
_symmetry.space_group_name_H-M   'P 1'
#
loop_
_entity.id
_entity.type
_entity.pdbx_description
1 polymer ?
#
loop_
_entity_poly.entity_id
_entity_poly.type
_entity_poly.pdbx_seq_one_letter_code
_entity_poly.pdbx_strand_id
1 'polypeptide(L)'
;MQARTARNGFLLYVPINWLVAVPPLASMVSLHIWNSPLTRIVLSSPVGRTAGNKPHEVLSIQCALNRHMACKMGYRLIPEDGRISPDTLQAILIFQKMVGIQPADSIILPNGPTHQALCRDQIRMLQPTIACRIADHAQIRKVLISRLGIVERSQWGATNPSSIPHGDWDYRAIALHHAGNSFSCGMNGIEALRKAEKIDLSSFGQLSYHYAIDCQGTIYEALDIRHRGAHIEKGNTGVIGVVFLSDFSQRGEAGDHGPGVAQAFKKRGMLGGVSEFLGVQKDKLDFYNDEPSDFQRRAAENLVSTLKEFFPIKALGGHREFAAAAGSSRACPGVHGLAMAQQLRTHFGLMPP
;
A
#
# COMPACT_ATOMS: atom_id res chain seq x y z
N MET A 1 -34.22 -45.28 75.34
CA MET A 1 -35.23 -44.22 75.55
C MET A 1 -35.75 -43.76 74.20
N GLN A 2 -37.08 -43.82 74.06
CA GLN A 2 -38.01 -43.32 73.01
C GLN A 2 -37.62 -41.94 72.41
N ALA A 3 -38.05 -41.48 71.22
CA ALA A 3 -38.90 -41.98 70.13
C ALA A 3 -38.95 -40.94 68.96
N ARG A 4 -39.15 -41.44 67.72
CA ARG A 4 -40.05 -40.93 66.62
C ARG A 4 -39.92 -39.47 66.10
N THR A 5 -40.20 -39.05 64.85
CA THR A 5 -40.61 -39.61 63.54
C THR A 5 -40.68 -38.47 62.50
N ALA A 6 -40.30 -38.77 61.24
CA ALA A 6 -40.90 -38.41 59.93
C ALA A 6 -41.40 -36.99 59.55
N ARG A 7 -41.06 -36.56 58.31
CA ARG A 7 -41.94 -36.25 57.14
C ARG A 7 -41.13 -35.46 56.07
N ASN A 8 -40.96 -35.95 54.83
CA ASN A 8 -41.84 -35.89 53.64
C ASN A 8 -42.10 -34.48 53.05
N GLY A 9 -41.66 -34.29 51.79
CA GLY A 9 -42.10 -33.24 50.84
C GLY A 9 -41.34 -33.42 49.51
N PHE A 10 -41.83 -34.18 48.52
CA PHE A 10 -42.75 -33.84 47.41
C PHE A 10 -42.24 -32.76 46.41
N LEU A 11 -42.19 -33.16 45.12
CA LEU A 11 -42.37 -32.37 43.87
C LEU A 11 -41.19 -31.48 43.44
N LEU A 12 -40.90 -31.19 42.16
CA LEU A 12 -41.46 -31.49 40.83
C LEU A 12 -40.44 -30.93 39.80
N TYR A 13 -40.52 -31.42 38.56
CA TYR A 13 -40.13 -30.72 37.31
C TYR A 13 -38.63 -30.48 37.01
N VAL A 14 -38.11 -31.36 36.14
CA VAL A 14 -37.16 -31.02 35.08
C VAL A 14 -38.02 -30.88 33.82
N PRO A 15 -38.01 -29.75 33.07
CA PRO A 15 -37.08 -29.66 31.94
C PRO A 15 -36.69 -28.25 31.42
N ILE A 16 -35.78 -28.26 30.43
CA ILE A 16 -35.56 -27.29 29.32
C ILE A 16 -34.33 -26.35 29.44
N ASN A 17 -33.36 -26.62 28.54
CA ASN A 17 -32.36 -25.78 27.86
C ASN A 17 -31.38 -24.98 28.75
N TRP A 18 -30.06 -25.02 28.58
CA TRP A 18 -29.29 -24.72 27.37
C TRP A 18 -27.99 -25.55 27.33
N LEU A 19 -27.93 -26.54 26.44
CA LEU A 19 -26.67 -27.07 25.92
C LEU A 19 -26.48 -26.44 24.54
N VAL A 20 -25.68 -25.38 24.46
CA VAL A 20 -25.13 -24.95 23.17
C VAL A 20 -24.13 -26.02 22.77
N ALA A 21 -24.59 -26.94 21.92
CA ALA A 21 -23.72 -27.88 21.23
C ALA A 21 -22.73 -27.07 20.38
N VAL A 22 -21.45 -27.15 20.73
CA VAL A 22 -20.35 -26.78 19.84
C VAL A 22 -20.32 -27.83 18.73
N PRO A 23 -20.60 -27.50 17.46
CA PRO A 23 -20.49 -28.49 16.40
C PRO A 23 -19.00 -28.82 16.16
N PRO A 24 -18.68 -30.08 15.80
CA PRO A 24 -17.30 -30.52 15.65
C PRO A 24 -16.66 -29.88 14.41
N LEU A 25 -15.42 -29.42 14.60
CA LEU A 25 -14.48 -29.02 13.56
C LEU A 25 -14.19 -30.20 12.62
N ALA A 26 -14.97 -30.33 11.54
CA ALA A 26 -14.62 -31.15 10.39
C ALA A 26 -15.43 -30.75 9.14
N SER A 27 -14.97 -29.70 8.44
CA SER A 27 -14.96 -29.67 6.96
C SER A 27 -13.94 -28.65 6.46
N MET A 28 -12.65 -28.96 6.68
CA MET A 28 -11.59 -28.39 5.83
C MET A 28 -11.74 -28.98 4.43
N VAL A 29 -12.63 -28.38 3.63
CA VAL A 29 -12.61 -28.55 2.17
C VAL A 29 -11.69 -27.45 1.63
N SER A 30 -10.46 -27.86 1.33
CA SER A 30 -9.52 -27.25 0.40
C SER A 30 -9.75 -25.78 0.03
N LEU A 31 -9.24 -24.86 0.86
CA LEU A 31 -8.71 -23.59 0.37
C LEU A 31 -7.41 -23.87 -0.42
N HIS A 32 -7.55 -24.50 -1.58
CA HIS A 32 -6.44 -24.68 -2.52
C HIS A 32 -6.30 -23.42 -3.39
N ILE A 33 -5.34 -22.57 -2.99
CA ILE A 33 -4.32 -21.98 -3.87
C ILE A 33 -4.84 -21.45 -5.21
N TRP A 34 -5.43 -20.25 -5.27
CA TRP A 34 -5.46 -19.42 -6.51
C TRP A 34 -5.53 -17.91 -6.18
N ASN A 35 -4.62 -17.44 -5.33
CA ASN A 35 -4.29 -16.01 -5.22
C ASN A 35 -2.83 -15.77 -5.67
N SER A 36 -2.46 -16.31 -6.84
CA SER A 36 -1.22 -15.92 -7.52
C SER A 36 -1.54 -14.82 -8.53
N PRO A 37 -1.06 -13.58 -8.36
CA PRO A 37 -1.32 -12.48 -9.30
C PRO A 37 -0.57 -12.60 -10.65
N LEU A 38 0.11 -13.72 -10.91
CA LEU A 38 1.23 -13.79 -11.86
C LEU A 38 1.18 -14.98 -12.84
N THR A 39 0.10 -15.76 -12.87
CA THR A 39 -0.01 -16.87 -13.81
C THR A 39 -0.66 -16.43 -15.12
N ARG A 40 0.10 -16.58 -16.22
CA ARG A 40 -0.40 -16.50 -17.60
C ARG A 40 -1.70 -17.31 -17.71
N ILE A 41 -2.74 -16.79 -18.36
CA ILE A 41 -3.95 -17.58 -18.65
C ILE A 41 -3.50 -18.80 -19.47
N VAL A 42 -3.79 -19.99 -18.95
CA VAL A 42 -3.55 -21.25 -19.65
C VAL A 42 -4.91 -21.84 -19.99
N LEU A 43 -5.15 -22.03 -21.27
CA LEU A 43 -6.34 -22.72 -21.78
C LEU A 43 -5.91 -24.04 -22.38
N SER A 44 -6.58 -25.11 -21.97
CA SER A 44 -6.41 -26.44 -22.56
C SER A 44 -7.60 -26.84 -23.43
N SER A 45 -8.73 -26.13 -23.33
CA SER A 45 -9.86 -26.27 -24.25
C SER A 45 -10.46 -24.90 -24.63
N PRO A 46 -11.25 -24.83 -25.73
CA PRO A 46 -12.02 -23.64 -26.06
C PRO A 46 -12.95 -23.20 -24.93
N VAL A 47 -13.01 -21.89 -24.69
CA VAL A 47 -13.93 -21.25 -23.74
C VAL A 47 -14.97 -20.43 -24.50
N GLY A 48 -16.25 -20.70 -24.28
CA GLY A 48 -17.35 -19.97 -24.93
C GLY A 48 -18.56 -20.86 -25.22
N ARG A 49 -19.15 -20.71 -26.42
CA ARG A 49 -20.32 -21.51 -26.88
C ARG A 49 -19.97 -22.95 -27.27
N THR A 50 -18.91 -23.51 -26.70
CA THR A 50 -18.38 -24.85 -27.02
C THR A 50 -18.69 -25.84 -25.89
N ALA A 51 -18.63 -27.14 -26.20
CA ALA A 51 -18.62 -28.18 -25.17
C ALA A 51 -17.23 -28.25 -24.51
N GLY A 52 -17.16 -28.73 -23.26
CA GLY A 52 -15.89 -28.99 -22.57
C GLY A 52 -15.21 -27.78 -21.92
N ASN A 53 -15.97 -26.73 -21.60
CA ASN A 53 -15.48 -25.59 -20.79
C ASN A 53 -15.04 -26.08 -19.40
N LYS A 54 -13.77 -25.85 -19.03
CA LYS A 54 -13.27 -26.19 -17.69
C LYS A 54 -13.55 -25.01 -16.73
N PRO A 55 -14.22 -25.23 -15.58
CA PRO A 55 -14.64 -24.12 -14.72
C PRO A 55 -13.52 -23.16 -14.29
N HIS A 56 -12.32 -23.67 -14.00
CA HIS A 56 -11.17 -22.84 -13.62
C HIS A 56 -10.62 -22.00 -14.79
N GLU A 57 -10.71 -22.50 -16.02
CA GLU A 57 -10.32 -21.74 -17.23
C GLU A 57 -11.35 -20.65 -17.53
N VAL A 58 -12.64 -20.97 -17.39
CA VAL A 58 -13.73 -19.99 -17.47
C VAL A 58 -13.55 -18.89 -16.44
N LEU A 59 -13.26 -19.25 -15.19
CA LEU A 59 -13.00 -18.30 -14.11
C LEU A 59 -11.83 -17.37 -14.45
N SER A 60 -10.72 -17.93 -14.93
CA SER A 60 -9.54 -17.16 -15.35
C SER A 60 -9.87 -16.15 -16.45
N ILE A 61 -10.72 -16.53 -17.40
CA ILE A 61 -11.23 -15.65 -18.46
C ILE A 61 -12.16 -14.57 -17.89
N GLN A 62 -13.10 -14.91 -17.01
CA GLN A 62 -14.00 -13.95 -16.38
C GLN A 62 -13.22 -12.87 -15.63
N CYS A 63 -12.25 -13.26 -14.80
CA CYS A 63 -11.35 -12.34 -14.11
C CYS A 63 -10.56 -11.46 -15.10
N ALA A 64 -10.08 -12.01 -16.22
CA ALA A 64 -9.35 -11.26 -17.23
C ALA A 64 -10.22 -10.23 -17.95
N LEU A 65 -11.44 -10.63 -18.35
CA LEU A 65 -12.42 -9.76 -19.00
C LEU A 65 -12.87 -8.62 -18.09
N ASN A 66 -13.21 -8.94 -16.83
CA ASN A 66 -13.56 -7.94 -15.83
C ASN A 66 -12.43 -6.95 -15.62
N ARG A 67 -11.18 -7.41 -15.47
CA ARG A 67 -10.03 -6.51 -15.35
C ARG A 67 -9.85 -5.61 -16.57
N HIS A 68 -10.05 -6.13 -17.78
CA HIS A 68 -9.88 -5.35 -19.00
C HIS A 68 -11.01 -4.31 -19.21
N MET A 69 -12.24 -4.65 -18.81
CA MET A 69 -13.43 -3.86 -19.13
C MET A 69 -14.01 -3.07 -17.96
N ALA A 70 -13.54 -3.26 -16.72
CA ALA A 70 -14.06 -2.60 -15.51
C ALA A 70 -14.15 -1.06 -15.62
N CYS A 71 -13.24 -0.43 -16.35
CA CYS A 71 -13.18 1.03 -16.52
C CYS A 71 -13.89 1.54 -17.78
N LYS A 72 -14.60 0.67 -18.51
CA LYS A 72 -15.34 1.05 -19.72
C LYS A 72 -16.74 1.48 -19.33
N MET A 73 -17.10 2.71 -19.72
CA MET A 73 -18.41 3.29 -19.44
C MET A 73 -19.53 2.35 -19.92
N GLY A 74 -20.43 1.98 -19.02
CA GLY A 74 -21.57 1.09 -19.32
C GLY A 74 -21.27 -0.41 -19.24
N TYR A 75 -20.03 -0.85 -18.97
CA TYR A 75 -19.74 -2.26 -18.71
C TYR A 75 -20.07 -2.63 -17.26
N ARG A 76 -20.88 -3.68 -17.07
CA ARG A 76 -21.16 -4.29 -15.76
C ARG A 76 -20.25 -5.50 -15.59
N LEU A 77 -19.61 -5.59 -14.42
CA LEU A 77 -18.79 -6.77 -14.09
C LEU A 77 -19.62 -8.04 -14.17
N ILE A 78 -19.06 -9.06 -14.83
CA ILE A 78 -19.68 -10.38 -14.90
C ILE A 78 -19.32 -11.20 -13.65
N PRO A 79 -20.18 -12.14 -13.22
CA PRO A 79 -19.83 -13.06 -12.15
C PRO A 79 -18.56 -13.86 -12.47
N GLU A 80 -17.69 -14.01 -11.48
CA GLU A 80 -16.46 -14.82 -11.55
C GLU A 80 -16.72 -16.17 -10.86
N ASP A 81 -17.55 -16.99 -11.49
CA ASP A 81 -18.09 -18.23 -10.92
C ASP A 81 -17.64 -19.51 -11.67
N GLY A 82 -16.83 -19.34 -12.72
CA GLY A 82 -16.37 -20.44 -13.56
C GLY A 82 -17.46 -21.04 -14.46
N ARG A 83 -18.60 -20.35 -14.63
CA ARG A 83 -19.72 -20.81 -15.48
C ARG A 83 -19.91 -19.88 -16.67
N ILE A 84 -20.12 -20.45 -17.85
CA ILE A 84 -20.42 -19.66 -19.05
C ILE A 84 -21.86 -19.18 -19.01
N SER A 85 -22.05 -17.94 -18.57
CA SER A 85 -23.32 -17.21 -18.61
C SER A 85 -23.50 -16.43 -19.93
N PRO A 86 -24.73 -16.00 -20.27
CA PRO A 86 -24.95 -15.04 -21.36
C PRO A 86 -24.09 -13.78 -21.21
N ASP A 87 -23.93 -13.28 -19.98
CA ASP A 87 -23.07 -12.14 -19.68
C ASP A 87 -21.60 -12.44 -19.99
N THR A 88 -21.11 -13.64 -19.68
CA THR A 88 -19.74 -14.07 -20.02
C THR A 88 -19.54 -14.09 -21.54
N LEU A 89 -20.49 -14.64 -22.30
CA LEU A 89 -20.43 -14.68 -23.77
C LEU A 89 -20.46 -13.27 -24.38
N GLN A 90 -21.30 -12.39 -23.82
CA GLN A 90 -21.40 -11.01 -24.25
C GLN A 90 -20.11 -10.23 -23.94
N ALA A 91 -19.50 -10.47 -22.78
CA ALA A 91 -18.23 -9.89 -22.40
C ALA A 91 -17.10 -10.32 -23.37
N ILE A 92 -17.03 -11.60 -23.75
CA ILE A 92 -16.08 -12.09 -24.77
C ILE A 92 -16.30 -11.37 -26.10
N LEU A 93 -17.57 -11.26 -26.53
CA LEU A 93 -17.93 -10.62 -27.80
C LEU A 93 -17.51 -9.14 -27.83
N ILE A 94 -17.82 -8.41 -26.75
CA ILE A 94 -17.45 -7.00 -26.61
C ILE A 94 -15.94 -6.86 -26.65
N PHE A 95 -15.21 -7.69 -25.89
CA PHE A 95 -13.76 -7.68 -25.88
C PHE A 95 -13.18 -7.92 -27.27
N GLN A 96 -13.62 -8.96 -27.99
CA GLN A 96 -13.18 -9.25 -29.36
C GLN A 96 -13.36 -8.06 -30.30
N LYS A 97 -14.54 -7.41 -30.26
CA LYS A 97 -14.82 -6.20 -31.04
C LYS A 97 -13.89 -5.05 -30.66
N MET A 98 -13.65 -4.85 -29.37
CA MET A 98 -12.77 -3.78 -28.87
C MET A 98 -11.32 -3.95 -29.32
N VAL A 99 -10.81 -5.19 -29.38
CA VAL A 99 -9.44 -5.46 -29.83
C VAL A 99 -9.33 -5.70 -31.34
N GLY A 100 -10.41 -5.45 -32.10
CA GLY A 100 -10.41 -5.56 -33.56
C GLY A 100 -10.37 -6.99 -34.10
N ILE A 101 -10.73 -7.99 -33.31
CA ILE A 101 -10.84 -9.38 -33.76
C ILE A 101 -12.14 -9.55 -34.54
N GLN A 102 -12.04 -10.08 -35.76
CA GLN A 102 -13.16 -10.35 -36.66
C GLN A 102 -13.03 -11.76 -37.28
N PRO A 103 -14.12 -12.55 -37.33
CA PRO A 103 -15.41 -12.27 -36.72
C PRO A 103 -15.35 -12.37 -35.19
N ALA A 104 -16.14 -11.53 -34.49
CA ALA A 104 -16.37 -11.71 -33.06
C ALA A 104 -17.44 -12.78 -32.87
N ASP A 105 -17.08 -13.88 -32.20
CA ASP A 105 -17.87 -15.13 -32.14
C ASP A 105 -18.16 -15.60 -30.70
N SER A 106 -17.73 -14.85 -29.69
CA SER A 106 -17.81 -15.24 -28.27
C SER A 106 -17.03 -16.51 -27.92
N ILE A 107 -16.02 -16.90 -28.72
CA ILE A 107 -15.18 -18.09 -28.48
C ILE A 107 -13.73 -17.68 -28.26
N ILE A 108 -13.10 -18.30 -27.26
CA ILE A 108 -11.69 -18.16 -26.96
C ILE A 108 -11.02 -19.52 -27.16
N LEU A 109 -10.30 -19.65 -28.27
CA LEU A 109 -9.50 -20.83 -28.55
C LEU A 109 -8.17 -20.79 -27.77
N PRO A 110 -7.66 -21.94 -27.27
CA PRO A 110 -6.29 -22.03 -26.78
C PRO A 110 -5.30 -21.50 -27.80
N ASN A 111 -4.44 -20.59 -27.35
CA ASN A 111 -3.48 -19.84 -28.18
C ASN A 111 -4.07 -19.06 -29.37
N GLY A 112 -5.40 -18.93 -29.46
CA GLY A 112 -6.07 -18.14 -30.49
C GLY A 112 -5.93 -16.62 -30.26
N PRO A 113 -6.37 -15.78 -31.22
CA PRO A 113 -6.21 -14.33 -31.15
C PRO A 113 -6.81 -13.72 -29.87
N THR A 114 -8.01 -14.13 -29.47
CA THR A 114 -8.66 -13.65 -28.25
C THR A 114 -7.87 -14.01 -27.00
N HIS A 115 -7.37 -15.25 -26.92
CA HIS A 115 -6.56 -15.72 -25.79
C HIS A 115 -5.23 -14.96 -25.71
N GLN A 116 -4.57 -14.77 -26.86
CA GLN A 116 -3.33 -14.01 -26.94
C GLN A 116 -3.54 -12.54 -26.58
N ALA A 117 -4.66 -11.92 -26.98
CA ALA A 117 -5.00 -10.55 -26.62
C ALA A 117 -5.21 -10.41 -25.11
N LEU A 118 -5.97 -11.31 -24.48
CA LEU A 118 -6.13 -11.34 -23.02
C LEU A 118 -4.80 -11.54 -22.28
N CYS A 119 -3.94 -12.44 -22.78
CA CYS A 119 -2.59 -12.63 -22.23
C CYS A 119 -1.70 -11.39 -22.43
N ARG A 120 -1.76 -10.74 -23.59
CA ARG A 120 -0.98 -9.55 -23.91
C ARG A 120 -1.41 -8.36 -23.06
N ASP A 121 -2.71 -8.19 -22.82
CA ASP A 121 -3.20 -7.12 -21.96
C ASP A 121 -2.91 -7.38 -20.49
N GLN A 122 -2.86 -8.64 -20.04
CA GLN A 122 -2.25 -8.97 -18.74
C GLN A 122 -0.80 -8.49 -18.70
N ILE A 123 0.01 -8.79 -19.72
CA ILE A 123 1.41 -8.36 -19.79
C ILE A 123 1.53 -6.83 -19.90
N ARG A 124 0.63 -6.14 -20.60
CA ARG A 124 0.61 -4.68 -20.75
C ARG A 124 0.21 -3.96 -19.45
N MET A 125 -0.65 -4.56 -18.63
CA MET A 125 -0.91 -4.10 -17.26
C MET A 125 0.26 -4.39 -16.31
N LEU A 126 1.09 -5.40 -16.63
CA LEU A 126 2.29 -5.78 -15.87
C LEU A 126 3.57 -5.07 -16.35
N GLN A 127 3.56 -4.45 -17.53
CA GLN A 127 4.63 -3.60 -18.05
C GLN A 127 4.04 -2.27 -18.50
N PRO A 128 3.87 -1.31 -17.58
CA PRO A 128 3.28 -0.02 -17.89
C PRO A 128 4.31 0.86 -18.62
N THR A 129 4.42 0.66 -19.92
CA THR A 129 4.85 1.74 -20.81
C THR A 129 3.70 2.06 -21.76
N ILE A 130 3.37 3.35 -21.83
CA ILE A 130 2.38 3.98 -22.72
C ILE A 130 0.89 3.78 -22.34
N ALA A 131 0.49 2.75 -21.59
CA ALA A 131 -0.90 2.60 -21.11
C ALA A 131 -1.32 3.62 -20.03
N CYS A 132 -0.35 4.31 -19.41
CA CYS A 132 -0.58 5.29 -18.34
C CYS A 132 -1.26 6.60 -18.79
N ARG A 133 -1.67 6.74 -20.07
CA ARG A 133 -2.40 7.93 -20.54
C ARG A 133 -3.92 7.87 -20.32
N ILE A 134 -4.48 6.75 -19.85
CA ILE A 134 -5.92 6.60 -19.59
C ILE A 134 -6.17 5.83 -18.29
N ALA A 135 -5.43 6.15 -17.22
CA ALA A 135 -5.53 5.41 -15.97
C ALA A 135 -6.45 6.12 -14.96
N ASP A 136 -7.49 5.42 -14.51
CA ASP A 136 -8.18 5.76 -13.27
C ASP A 136 -7.15 5.73 -12.12
N HIS A 137 -6.88 6.87 -11.52
CA HIS A 137 -5.92 7.00 -10.43
C HIS A 137 -6.25 6.06 -9.26
N ALA A 138 -7.54 5.79 -9.02
CA ALA A 138 -7.98 4.86 -7.98
C ALA A 138 -7.60 3.41 -8.34
N GLN A 139 -7.62 3.04 -9.61
CA GLN A 139 -7.19 1.72 -10.07
C GLN A 139 -5.67 1.55 -9.93
N ILE A 140 -4.87 2.56 -10.30
CA ILE A 140 -3.41 2.51 -10.08
C ILE A 140 -3.10 2.34 -8.60
N ARG A 141 -3.75 3.10 -7.72
CA ARG A 141 -3.61 2.93 -6.26
C ARG A 141 -3.88 1.48 -5.84
N LYS A 142 -4.98 0.87 -6.31
CA LYS A 142 -5.31 -0.54 -5.99
C LYS A 142 -4.25 -1.53 -6.48
N VAL A 143 -3.69 -1.30 -7.67
CA VAL A 143 -2.61 -2.13 -8.22
C VAL A 143 -1.34 -2.01 -7.37
N LEU A 144 -0.96 -0.78 -6.97
CA LEU A 144 0.18 -0.55 -6.07
C LEU A 144 0.01 -1.30 -4.76
N ILE A 145 -1.17 -1.18 -4.14
CA ILE A 145 -1.51 -1.88 -2.89
C ILE A 145 -1.36 -3.39 -3.05
N SER A 146 -1.97 -3.97 -4.10
CA SER A 146 -1.94 -5.40 -4.31
C SER A 146 -0.55 -5.94 -4.65
N ARG A 147 0.25 -5.23 -5.44
CA ARG A 147 1.58 -5.70 -5.87
C ARG A 147 2.62 -5.67 -4.76
N LEU A 148 2.55 -4.65 -3.91
CA LEU A 148 3.53 -4.43 -2.84
C LEU A 148 3.06 -4.97 -1.49
N GLY A 149 1.84 -5.53 -1.42
CA GLY A 149 1.26 -5.97 -0.15
C GLY A 149 1.10 -4.82 0.85
N ILE A 150 0.75 -3.63 0.36
CA ILE A 150 0.65 -2.42 1.20
C ILE A 150 -0.51 -2.60 2.18
N VAL A 151 -0.26 -2.35 3.46
CA VAL A 151 -1.32 -2.27 4.47
C VAL A 151 -2.08 -0.96 4.27
N GLU A 152 -3.32 -1.05 3.78
CA GLU A 152 -4.18 0.09 3.48
C GLU A 152 -4.56 0.88 4.74
N ARG A 153 -4.87 2.16 4.55
CA ARG A 153 -5.37 3.06 5.60
C ARG A 153 -6.53 2.47 6.41
N SER A 154 -7.47 1.80 5.75
CA SER A 154 -8.60 1.15 6.42
C SER A 154 -8.18 -0.04 7.30
N GLN A 155 -7.11 -0.77 6.92
CA GLN A 155 -6.67 -1.96 7.62
C GLN A 155 -5.96 -1.64 8.94
N TRP A 156 -5.20 -0.55 9.00
CA TRP A 156 -4.54 -0.12 10.25
C TRP A 156 -5.36 0.87 11.08
N GLY A 157 -6.55 1.26 10.59
CA GLY A 157 -7.49 2.13 11.28
C GLY A 157 -7.09 3.60 11.25
N ALA A 158 -6.62 4.08 10.09
CA ALA A 158 -6.18 5.44 9.89
C ALA A 158 -7.29 6.46 10.14
N THR A 159 -6.93 7.57 10.77
CA THR A 159 -7.78 8.74 10.90
C THR A 159 -7.81 9.51 9.58
N ASN A 160 -8.99 9.94 9.14
CA ASN A 160 -9.09 10.76 7.93
C ASN A 160 -8.40 12.13 8.11
N PRO A 161 -7.82 12.69 7.04
CA PRO A 161 -7.37 14.08 7.04
C PRO A 161 -8.47 15.02 7.52
N SER A 162 -8.09 16.06 8.28
CA SER A 162 -9.00 17.09 8.80
C SER A 162 -9.70 17.89 7.70
N SER A 163 -9.14 17.90 6.49
CA SER A 163 -9.74 18.47 5.28
C SER A 163 -9.32 17.64 4.07
N ILE A 164 -10.06 17.74 2.96
CA ILE A 164 -9.72 17.04 1.72
C ILE A 164 -8.36 17.56 1.21
N PRO A 165 -7.31 16.73 1.17
CA PRO A 165 -6.02 17.16 0.68
C PRO A 165 -6.08 17.55 -0.80
N HIS A 166 -5.23 18.49 -1.22
CA HIS A 166 -5.09 18.83 -2.63
C HIS A 166 -4.69 17.60 -3.46
N GLY A 167 -5.23 17.50 -4.68
CA GLY A 167 -4.81 16.46 -5.62
C GLY A 167 -3.35 16.61 -6.06
N ASP A 168 -2.71 15.48 -6.33
CA ASP A 168 -1.40 15.38 -6.98
C ASP A 168 -1.28 14.04 -7.71
N TRP A 169 -0.50 13.98 -8.79
CA TRP A 169 -0.36 12.77 -9.60
C TRP A 169 0.84 12.74 -10.56
N ASP A 170 1.34 13.89 -11.03
CA ASP A 170 2.52 13.96 -11.92
C ASP A 170 3.81 13.85 -11.08
N TYR A 171 3.92 12.74 -10.35
CA TYR A 171 5.07 12.46 -9.50
C TYR A 171 6.32 12.25 -10.36
N ARG A 172 7.35 13.04 -10.07
CA ARG A 172 8.65 13.03 -10.75
C ARG A 172 9.81 12.78 -9.80
N ALA A 173 9.57 12.80 -8.51
CA ALA A 173 10.60 12.55 -7.53
C ALA A 173 10.09 11.76 -6.32
N ILE A 174 11.02 11.12 -5.62
CA ILE A 174 10.78 10.43 -4.35
C ILE A 174 11.67 11.06 -3.28
N ALA A 175 11.09 11.38 -2.13
CA ALA A 175 11.79 11.92 -0.97
C ALA A 175 11.76 10.91 0.18
N LEU A 176 12.95 10.55 0.69
CA LEU A 176 13.08 9.69 1.85
C LEU A 176 13.16 10.50 3.14
N HIS A 177 12.44 10.03 4.15
CA HIS A 177 12.35 10.59 5.50
C HIS A 177 12.60 9.51 6.54
N HIS A 178 13.13 9.89 7.70
CA HIS A 178 13.03 9.09 8.93
C HIS A 178 11.98 9.75 9.85
N ALA A 179 11.41 8.99 10.76
CA ALA A 179 10.39 9.48 11.69
C ALA A 179 11.00 10.29 12.87
N GLY A 180 12.33 10.21 13.06
CA GLY A 180 13.09 10.94 14.07
C GLY A 180 13.24 10.20 15.40
N ASN A 181 13.96 10.79 16.35
CA ASN A 181 14.52 10.09 17.53
C ASN A 181 13.51 9.53 18.53
N SER A 182 12.23 9.88 18.37
CA SER A 182 11.19 9.27 19.19
C SER A 182 10.73 7.89 18.65
N PHE A 183 11.34 7.42 17.57
CA PHE A 183 11.05 6.16 16.89
C PHE A 183 12.26 5.24 16.98
N SER A 184 12.01 3.95 17.09
CA SER A 184 13.07 2.93 17.06
C SER A 184 12.52 1.60 16.58
N CYS A 185 13.40 0.71 16.15
CA CYS A 185 13.02 -0.63 15.72
C CYS A 185 12.48 -1.56 16.81
N GLY A 186 12.47 -1.12 18.07
CA GLY A 186 11.77 -1.81 19.17
C GLY A 186 10.26 -1.55 19.20
N MET A 187 9.77 -0.53 18.52
CA MET A 187 8.34 -0.17 18.47
C MET A 187 7.60 -1.02 17.43
N ASN A 188 6.37 -1.43 17.74
CA ASN A 188 5.51 -2.09 16.77
C ASN A 188 5.19 -1.15 15.59
N GLY A 189 5.24 -1.63 14.34
CA GLY A 189 5.01 -0.82 13.14
C GLY A 189 3.69 -0.04 13.13
N ILE A 190 2.59 -0.65 13.58
CA ILE A 190 1.27 0.02 13.68
C ILE A 190 1.28 1.10 14.77
N GLU A 191 1.93 0.83 15.90
CA GLU A 191 2.06 1.80 17.00
C GLU A 191 2.89 3.01 16.56
N ALA A 192 4.01 2.77 15.88
CA ALA A 192 4.84 3.80 15.28
C ALA A 192 4.05 4.61 14.24
N LEU A 193 3.32 3.94 13.33
CA LEU A 193 2.51 4.64 12.33
C LEU A 193 1.43 5.52 12.97
N ARG A 194 0.74 5.05 14.02
CA ARG A 194 -0.25 5.86 14.76
C ARG A 194 0.38 7.04 15.49
N LYS A 195 1.59 6.86 16.02
CA LYS A 195 2.36 7.96 16.62
C LYS A 195 2.69 9.03 15.59
N ALA A 196 3.15 8.63 14.40
CA ALA A 196 3.39 9.53 13.27
C ALA A 196 2.10 10.24 12.83
N GLU A 197 0.99 9.51 12.69
CA GLU A 197 -0.33 10.08 12.37
C GLU A 197 -0.75 11.15 13.38
N LYS A 198 -0.62 10.88 14.69
CA LYS A 198 -0.99 11.83 15.74
C LYS A 198 -0.17 13.12 15.68
N ILE A 199 1.14 13.00 15.48
CA ILE A 199 2.05 14.16 15.37
C ILE A 199 1.66 15.00 14.16
N ASP A 200 1.48 14.36 13.01
CA ASP A 200 1.25 15.05 11.74
C ASP A 200 -0.16 15.64 11.64
N LEU A 201 -1.19 14.96 12.14
CA LEU A 201 -2.55 15.53 12.20
C LEU A 201 -2.58 16.83 13.00
N SER A 202 -1.85 16.90 14.13
CA SER A 202 -1.81 18.11 14.94
C SER A 202 -1.10 19.29 14.26
N SER A 203 -0.19 19.00 13.32
CA SER A 203 0.67 20.01 12.67
C SER A 203 0.19 20.39 11.27
N PHE A 204 -0.40 19.46 10.53
CA PHE A 204 -0.70 19.56 9.10
C PHE A 204 -2.13 19.15 8.75
N GLY A 205 -2.90 18.62 9.70
CA GLY A 205 -4.26 18.12 9.45
C GLY A 205 -4.30 16.85 8.59
N GLN A 206 -3.16 16.23 8.31
CA GLN A 206 -3.04 14.98 7.57
C GLN A 206 -1.71 14.31 7.92
N LEU A 207 -1.58 13.01 7.66
CA LEU A 207 -0.28 12.35 7.67
C LEU A 207 0.55 12.86 6.48
N SER A 208 1.80 13.29 6.72
CA SER A 208 2.57 14.06 5.75
C SER A 208 3.07 13.25 4.56
N TYR A 209 3.26 11.95 4.71
CA TYR A 209 3.92 11.05 3.76
C TYR A 209 2.90 10.16 3.04
N HIS A 210 3.22 9.67 1.83
CA HIS A 210 2.34 8.74 1.12
C HIS A 210 2.52 7.31 1.63
N TYR A 211 3.77 6.91 1.87
CA TYR A 211 4.11 5.57 2.35
C TYR A 211 4.93 5.65 3.62
N ALA A 212 4.72 4.67 4.51
CA ALA A 212 5.58 4.43 5.67
C ALA A 212 6.16 3.02 5.63
N ILE A 213 7.39 2.83 6.09
CA ILE A 213 8.07 1.53 6.14
C ILE A 213 8.54 1.26 7.57
N ASP A 214 8.07 0.18 8.19
CA ASP A 214 8.55 -0.24 9.52
C ASP A 214 9.88 -1.02 9.44
N CYS A 215 10.44 -1.37 10.60
CA CYS A 215 11.72 -2.09 10.67
C CYS A 215 11.66 -3.53 10.14
N GLN A 216 10.46 -4.10 9.98
CA GLN A 216 10.24 -5.42 9.40
C GLN A 216 9.99 -5.36 7.89
N GLY A 217 10.06 -4.16 7.28
CA GLY A 217 9.86 -3.94 5.86
C GLY A 217 8.39 -3.94 5.44
N THR A 218 7.44 -3.86 6.38
CA THR A 218 6.02 -3.69 6.06
C THR A 218 5.83 -2.30 5.48
N ILE A 219 5.18 -2.22 4.32
CA ILE A 219 4.81 -0.95 3.69
C ILE A 219 3.38 -0.62 4.08
N TYR A 220 3.18 0.57 4.63
CA TYR A 220 1.88 1.10 4.97
C TYR A 220 1.49 2.21 4.01
N GLU A 221 0.22 2.24 3.64
CA GLU A 221 -0.37 3.43 3.04
C GLU A 221 -0.60 4.45 4.15
N ALA A 222 0.13 5.56 4.08
CA ALA A 222 0.09 6.60 5.08
C ALA A 222 -0.84 7.74 4.63
N LEU A 223 -0.66 8.28 3.41
CA LEU A 223 -1.59 9.17 2.73
C LEU A 223 -1.92 8.56 1.36
N ASP A 224 -3.17 8.66 0.93
CA ASP A 224 -3.56 8.19 -0.40
C ASP A 224 -2.72 8.89 -1.46
N ILE A 225 -2.06 8.12 -2.32
CA ILE A 225 -1.12 8.61 -3.34
C ILE A 225 -1.77 9.59 -4.34
N ARG A 226 -3.10 9.69 -4.39
CA ARG A 226 -3.83 10.70 -5.20
C ARG A 226 -3.78 12.11 -4.61
N HIS A 227 -3.28 12.23 -3.40
CA HIS A 227 -3.23 13.46 -2.64
C HIS A 227 -1.80 13.94 -2.43
N ARG A 228 -1.64 15.26 -2.40
CA ARG A 228 -0.38 15.92 -2.10
C ARG A 228 0.00 15.74 -0.64
N GLY A 229 1.19 15.23 -0.40
CA GLY A 229 1.80 15.17 0.93
C GLY A 229 2.13 16.56 1.53
N ALA A 230 2.61 16.53 2.78
CA ALA A 230 3.02 17.69 3.57
C ALA A 230 4.44 17.52 4.15
N HIS A 231 5.30 16.80 3.45
CA HIS A 231 6.58 16.29 3.96
C HIS A 231 7.80 17.17 3.65
N ILE A 232 7.75 18.04 2.64
CA ILE A 232 8.79 19.02 2.27
C ILE A 232 8.21 20.44 2.29
N GLU A 233 8.88 21.37 2.99
CA GLU A 233 8.48 22.77 3.04
C GLU A 233 8.47 23.39 1.63
N LYS A 234 7.29 23.76 1.12
CA LYS A 234 7.06 24.34 -0.22
C LYS A 234 7.49 23.47 -1.42
N GLY A 235 7.78 22.19 -1.22
CA GLY A 235 8.32 21.29 -2.25
C GLY A 235 7.53 20.01 -2.49
N ASN A 236 6.29 19.90 -1.98
CA ASN A 236 5.53 18.63 -2.01
C ASN A 236 4.99 18.23 -3.40
N THR A 237 4.77 19.20 -4.30
CA THR A 237 4.08 18.92 -5.57
C THR A 237 4.95 18.06 -6.48
N GLY A 238 4.41 16.95 -6.96
CA GLY A 238 5.14 15.99 -7.79
C GLY A 238 6.21 15.19 -7.04
N VAL A 239 6.18 15.18 -5.70
CA VAL A 239 7.14 14.44 -4.86
C VAL A 239 6.46 13.42 -3.95
N ILE A 240 6.78 12.14 -4.13
CA ILE A 240 6.31 11.06 -3.27
C ILE A 240 7.17 11.01 -2.01
N GLY A 241 6.61 11.38 -0.85
CA GLY A 241 7.27 11.18 0.45
C GLY A 241 7.13 9.74 0.97
N VAL A 242 8.25 9.15 1.35
CA VAL A 242 8.35 7.83 2.00
C VAL A 242 9.04 8.00 3.34
N VAL A 243 8.39 7.60 4.44
CA VAL A 243 8.98 7.69 5.79
C VAL A 243 9.35 6.31 6.32
N PHE A 244 10.57 6.19 6.85
CA PHE A 244 10.96 5.03 7.65
C PHE A 244 10.60 5.29 9.11
N LEU A 245 9.87 4.35 9.73
CA LEU A 245 9.42 4.42 11.13
C LEU A 245 10.57 4.05 12.09
N SER A 246 11.70 4.74 11.93
CA SER A 246 12.96 4.51 12.64
C SER A 246 13.69 5.83 12.81
N ASP A 247 14.75 5.81 13.63
CA ASP A 247 15.70 6.91 13.70
C ASP A 247 17.03 6.57 13.01
N PHE A 248 17.23 7.17 11.84
CA PHE A 248 18.43 7.03 11.01
C PHE A 248 19.46 8.15 11.22
N SER A 249 19.31 8.96 12.25
CA SER A 249 20.26 10.02 12.58
C SER A 249 21.49 9.49 13.33
N GLN A 250 22.58 10.23 13.27
CA GLN A 250 23.71 10.09 14.20
C GLN A 250 23.67 11.20 15.26
N ARG A 251 24.31 10.95 16.40
CA ARG A 251 24.45 11.93 17.49
C ARG A 251 24.91 13.30 16.97
N GLY A 252 24.18 14.34 17.36
CA GLY A 252 24.51 15.73 17.05
C GLY A 252 24.12 16.18 15.64
N GLU A 253 23.56 15.28 14.82
CA GLU A 253 23.24 15.57 13.42
C GLU A 253 22.14 16.64 13.29
N ALA A 254 21.17 16.71 14.21
CA ALA A 254 20.20 17.81 14.24
C ALA A 254 20.85 19.17 14.56
N GLY A 255 21.94 19.18 15.33
CA GLY A 255 22.69 20.41 15.62
C GLY A 255 23.51 20.89 14.42
N ASP A 256 24.15 19.95 13.71
CA ASP A 256 25.05 20.25 12.60
C ASP A 256 24.32 20.56 11.30
N HIS A 257 23.17 19.92 11.08
CA HIS A 257 22.41 20.01 9.82
C HIS A 257 20.96 20.50 9.99
N GLY A 258 20.52 20.82 11.20
CA GLY A 258 19.23 21.45 11.43
C GLY A 258 19.18 22.91 10.94
N PRO A 259 17.99 23.54 10.90
CA PRO A 259 17.86 24.99 10.68
C PRO A 259 18.58 25.81 11.76
N GLY A 260 18.88 25.19 12.91
CA GLY A 260 19.52 25.85 14.05
C GLY A 260 18.51 26.67 14.86
N VAL A 261 18.79 26.78 16.16
CA VAL A 261 17.90 27.41 17.15
C VAL A 261 17.52 28.84 16.73
N ALA A 262 18.49 29.63 16.27
CA ALA A 262 18.27 31.01 15.83
C ALA A 262 17.30 31.12 14.63
N GLN A 263 17.37 30.21 13.67
CA GLN A 263 16.47 30.21 12.51
C GLN A 263 15.08 29.70 12.90
N ALA A 264 14.99 28.71 13.79
CA ALA A 264 13.73 28.23 14.36
C ALA A 264 13.01 29.34 15.15
N PHE A 265 13.73 30.13 15.95
CA PHE A 265 13.19 31.33 16.60
C PHE A 265 12.64 32.33 15.59
N LYS A 266 13.40 32.60 14.52
CA LYS A 266 13.01 33.59 13.50
C LYS A 266 11.78 33.15 12.68
N LYS A 267 11.67 31.86 12.34
CA LYS A 267 10.57 31.34 11.50
C LYS A 267 9.34 30.89 12.29
N ARG A 268 9.52 30.34 13.49
CA ARG A 268 8.47 29.67 14.29
C ARG A 268 8.24 30.32 15.66
N GLY A 269 8.90 31.45 15.94
CA GLY A 269 8.80 32.15 17.20
C GLY A 269 9.43 31.40 18.38
N MET A 270 9.18 31.90 19.59
CA MET A 270 9.81 31.40 20.81
C MET A 270 9.57 29.91 21.07
N LEU A 271 8.36 29.41 20.80
CA LEU A 271 8.01 27.99 20.96
C LEU A 271 8.79 27.09 19.99
N GLY A 272 8.94 27.50 18.73
CA GLY A 272 9.72 26.74 17.76
C GLY A 272 11.22 26.75 18.05
N GLY A 273 11.76 27.86 18.56
CA GLY A 273 13.15 27.95 19.00
C GLY A 273 13.48 27.05 20.18
N VAL A 274 12.58 26.98 21.19
CA VAL A 274 12.73 26.08 22.34
C VAL A 274 12.59 24.61 21.93
N SER A 275 11.64 24.29 21.05
CA SER A 275 11.48 22.93 20.51
C SER A 275 12.74 22.47 19.76
N GLU A 276 13.31 23.32 18.92
CA GLU A 276 14.57 23.03 18.21
C GLU A 276 15.74 22.85 19.19
N PHE A 277 15.87 23.71 20.20
CA PHE A 277 16.92 23.60 21.23
C PHE A 277 16.81 22.29 22.04
N LEU A 278 15.59 21.92 22.44
CA LEU A 278 15.33 20.65 23.13
C LEU A 278 15.58 19.44 22.22
N GLY A 279 15.27 19.55 20.92
CA GLY A 279 15.61 18.54 19.92
C GLY A 279 17.13 18.33 19.83
N VAL A 280 17.89 19.41 19.65
CA VAL A 280 19.36 19.38 19.60
C VAL A 280 19.98 18.84 20.89
N GLN A 281 19.41 19.13 22.06
CA GLN A 281 19.87 18.59 23.34
C GLN A 281 19.56 17.10 23.50
N LYS A 282 18.39 16.63 23.05
CA LYS A 282 18.03 15.20 23.05
C LYS A 282 18.93 14.39 22.11
N ASP A 283 19.18 14.90 20.90
CA ASP A 283 20.13 14.33 19.92
C ASP A 283 21.53 14.06 20.50
N LYS A 284 22.00 14.90 21.44
CA LYS A 284 23.32 14.74 22.07
C LYS A 284 23.38 13.63 23.12
N LEU A 285 22.22 13.17 23.60
CA LEU A 285 22.10 12.21 24.70
C LEU A 285 21.66 10.82 24.23
N ASP A 286 21.18 10.64 23.00
CA ASP A 286 20.67 9.35 22.50
C ASP A 286 21.80 8.36 22.20
N PHE A 287 21.82 7.18 22.83
CA PHE A 287 22.87 6.13 22.70
C PHE A 287 22.54 5.04 21.67
N TYR A 288 21.37 5.10 21.02
CA TYR A 288 20.89 4.10 20.07
C TYR A 288 20.64 4.76 18.71
N ASN A 289 21.37 4.31 17.68
CA ASN A 289 21.11 4.67 16.29
C ASN A 289 20.62 3.42 15.56
N ASP A 290 19.58 3.53 14.74
CA ASP A 290 19.15 2.43 13.90
C ASP A 290 19.79 2.60 12.51
N GLU A 291 20.67 1.69 12.11
CA GLU A 291 20.93 1.49 10.69
C GLU A 291 19.66 0.90 10.05
N PRO A 292 19.32 1.28 8.81
CA PRO A 292 18.20 0.67 8.13
C PRO A 292 18.35 -0.85 8.12
N SER A 293 17.27 -1.57 8.44
CA SER A 293 17.30 -3.03 8.38
C SER A 293 17.37 -3.52 6.92
N ASP A 294 17.81 -4.75 6.71
CA ASP A 294 17.74 -5.36 5.37
C ASP A 294 16.29 -5.47 4.86
N PHE A 295 15.32 -5.59 5.77
CA PHE A 295 13.91 -5.59 5.40
C PHE A 295 13.46 -4.22 4.91
N GLN A 296 13.88 -3.14 5.57
CA GLN A 296 13.61 -1.78 5.13
C GLN A 296 14.24 -1.47 3.77
N ARG A 297 15.50 -1.87 3.57
CA ARG A 297 16.19 -1.72 2.28
C ARG A 297 15.43 -2.42 1.16
N ARG A 298 15.10 -3.70 1.31
CA ARG A 298 14.33 -4.47 0.32
C ARG A 298 12.95 -3.88 0.05
N ALA A 299 12.25 -3.45 1.10
CA ALA A 299 10.94 -2.82 0.96
C ALA A 299 11.03 -1.51 0.16
N ALA A 300 12.05 -0.67 0.44
CA ALA A 300 12.29 0.56 -0.29
C ALA A 300 12.65 0.32 -1.75
N GLU A 301 13.51 -0.67 -2.03
CA GLU A 301 13.87 -1.08 -3.40
C GLU A 301 12.62 -1.52 -4.19
N ASN A 302 11.80 -2.42 -3.61
CA ASN A 302 10.57 -2.90 -4.24
C ASN A 302 9.57 -1.77 -4.49
N LEU A 303 9.41 -0.87 -3.51
CA LEU A 303 8.54 0.30 -3.62
C LEU A 303 9.00 1.22 -4.75
N VAL A 304 10.28 1.62 -4.76
CA VAL A 304 10.84 2.51 -5.80
C VAL A 304 10.75 1.88 -7.18
N SER A 305 11.13 0.60 -7.31
CA SER A 305 11.03 -0.13 -8.58
C SER A 305 9.59 -0.09 -9.11
N THR A 306 8.63 -0.41 -8.25
CA THR A 306 7.21 -0.44 -8.65
C THR A 306 6.70 0.96 -8.97
N LEU A 307 7.03 2.00 -8.18
CA LEU A 307 6.60 3.37 -8.44
C LEU A 307 7.14 3.91 -9.78
N LYS A 308 8.38 3.56 -10.16
CA LYS A 308 8.97 3.92 -11.46
C LYS A 308 8.22 3.35 -12.66
N GLU A 309 7.50 2.24 -12.46
CA GLU A 309 6.66 1.67 -13.50
C GLU A 309 5.42 2.55 -13.76
N PHE A 310 4.84 3.15 -12.72
CA PHE A 310 3.59 3.93 -12.84
C PHE A 310 3.81 5.44 -13.00
N PHE A 311 4.94 5.96 -12.54
CA PHE A 311 5.24 7.40 -12.53
C PHE A 311 6.56 7.70 -13.23
N PRO A 312 6.68 8.83 -13.94
CA PRO A 312 7.92 9.24 -14.60
C PRO A 312 8.94 9.78 -13.59
N ILE A 313 9.35 8.96 -12.63
CA ILE A 313 10.31 9.32 -11.58
C ILE A 313 11.68 9.55 -12.19
N LYS A 314 12.21 10.76 -11.99
CA LYS A 314 13.50 11.23 -12.48
C LYS A 314 14.51 11.46 -11.36
N ALA A 315 14.04 11.77 -10.15
CA ALA A 315 14.89 12.09 -9.02
C ALA A 315 14.54 11.29 -7.76
N LEU A 316 15.54 11.00 -6.95
CA LEU A 316 15.37 10.40 -5.63
C LEU A 316 16.44 10.96 -4.69
N GLY A 317 16.01 11.42 -3.52
CA GLY A 317 16.91 11.95 -2.49
C GLY A 317 16.32 11.89 -1.09
N GLY A 318 17.13 12.23 -0.10
CA GLY A 318 16.66 12.47 1.26
C GLY A 318 16.04 13.85 1.41
N HIS A 319 15.16 14.04 2.39
CA HIS A 319 14.61 15.36 2.75
C HIS A 319 15.68 16.46 2.87
N ARG A 320 16.89 16.17 3.40
CA ARG A 320 18.01 17.12 3.46
C ARG A 320 18.41 17.64 2.08
N GLU A 321 18.51 16.77 1.08
CA GLU A 321 18.88 17.15 -0.29
C GLU A 321 17.80 18.06 -0.91
N PHE A 322 16.52 17.70 -0.76
CA PHE A 322 15.41 18.55 -1.21
C PHE A 322 15.36 19.90 -0.48
N ALA A 323 15.59 19.90 0.84
CA ALA A 323 15.62 21.11 1.64
C ALA A 323 16.76 22.04 1.19
N ALA A 324 17.95 21.48 0.95
CA ALA A 324 19.11 22.22 0.45
C ALA A 324 18.87 22.83 -0.93
N ALA A 325 18.29 22.05 -1.86
CA ALA A 325 17.90 22.54 -3.19
C ALA A 325 16.88 23.69 -3.11
N ALA A 326 16.02 23.69 -2.09
CA ALA A 326 15.05 24.75 -1.82
C ALA A 326 15.62 25.93 -0.97
N GLY A 327 16.93 25.94 -0.67
CA GLY A 327 17.56 27.01 0.11
C GLY A 327 17.27 26.95 1.62
N SER A 328 17.00 25.76 2.16
CA SER A 328 16.75 25.51 3.58
C SER A 328 17.63 24.37 4.11
N SER A 329 17.67 24.15 5.42
CA SER A 329 18.47 23.08 6.04
C SER A 329 17.60 22.18 6.91
N ARG A 330 17.82 20.86 6.81
CA ARG A 330 17.14 19.83 7.60
C ARG A 330 18.07 18.64 7.84
N ALA A 331 18.03 18.08 9.04
CA ALA A 331 18.78 16.86 9.37
C ALA A 331 18.10 15.58 8.83
N CYS A 332 16.77 15.54 8.72
CA CYS A 332 16.04 14.42 8.10
C CYS A 332 16.57 14.13 6.67
N PRO A 333 16.79 12.87 6.23
CA PRO A 333 16.44 11.61 6.89
C PRO A 333 17.55 11.02 7.77
N GLY A 334 18.49 11.83 8.26
CA GLY A 334 19.71 11.36 8.91
C GLY A 334 20.73 10.79 7.92
N VAL A 335 21.95 10.58 8.39
CA VAL A 335 23.07 10.14 7.54
C VAL A 335 22.83 8.75 6.95
N HIS A 336 22.21 7.84 7.71
CA HIS A 336 21.90 6.50 7.21
C HIS A 336 20.76 6.53 6.18
N GLY A 337 19.80 7.45 6.33
CA GLY A 337 18.76 7.69 5.32
C GLY A 337 19.32 8.30 4.04
N LEU A 338 20.32 9.19 4.15
CA LEU A 338 21.00 9.76 2.97
C LEU A 338 21.84 8.73 2.23
N ALA A 339 22.54 7.86 2.96
CA ALA A 339 23.27 6.75 2.36
C ALA A 339 22.31 5.82 1.60
N MET A 340 21.14 5.51 2.17
CA MET A 340 20.12 4.72 1.47
C MET A 340 19.59 5.44 0.22
N ALA A 341 19.32 6.74 0.30
CA ALA A 341 18.89 7.52 -0.86
C ALA A 341 19.93 7.47 -1.98
N GLN A 342 21.23 7.60 -1.66
CA GLN A 342 22.31 7.48 -2.62
C GLN A 342 22.39 6.07 -3.24
N GLN A 343 22.23 5.02 -2.44
CA GLN A 343 22.22 3.63 -2.93
C GLN A 343 21.07 3.38 -3.90
N LEU A 344 19.84 3.73 -3.53
CA LEU A 344 18.66 3.59 -4.38
C LEU A 344 18.78 4.40 -5.67
N ARG A 345 19.24 5.65 -5.56
CA ARG A 345 19.49 6.51 -6.72
C ARG A 345 20.49 5.89 -7.69
N THR A 346 21.59 5.34 -7.18
CA THR A 346 22.62 4.66 -7.98
C THR A 346 22.05 3.41 -8.65
N HIS A 347 21.36 2.57 -7.88
CA HIS A 347 20.78 1.32 -8.36
C HIS A 347 19.75 1.55 -9.49
N PHE A 348 18.92 2.59 -9.37
CA PHE A 348 17.85 2.89 -10.32
C PHE A 348 18.22 3.94 -11.38
N GLY A 349 19.45 4.45 -11.40
CA GLY A 349 19.90 5.47 -12.35
C GLY A 349 19.11 6.79 -12.27
N LEU A 350 18.77 7.23 -11.06
CA LEU A 350 18.00 8.46 -10.81
C LEU A 350 18.93 9.65 -10.54
N MET A 351 18.41 10.87 -10.70
CA MET A 351 19.16 12.10 -10.38
C MET A 351 19.01 12.50 -8.90
N PRO A 352 19.95 13.28 -8.34
CA PRO A 352 19.68 14.08 -7.15
C PRO A 352 18.44 14.98 -7.32
N PRO A 353 17.82 15.39 -6.20
CA PRO A 353 16.84 16.48 -6.15
C PRO A 353 17.32 17.82 -6.70
#